data_AF-A0A3C0S4Q4-F1
#
_entry.id   AF-A0A3C0S4Q4-F1
#
_cell.length_a   1.000
_cell.length_b   1.000
_cell.length_c   1.000
_cell.angle_alpha   90.00
_cell.angle_beta   90.00
_cell.angle_gamma   90.00
#
_symmetry.space_group_name_H-M   'P 1'
#
loop_
_entity.id
_entity.type
_entity.pdbx_description
1 polymer ?
#
loop_
_entity_poly.entity_id
_entity_poly.type
_entity_poly.pdbx_seq_one_letter_code
_entity_poly.pdbx_strand_id
1 'polypeptide(L)'
;MKRVLSTLLLLASLGSSALAQSPITLNVALDKPTGNISPHMWGVFFEDINLGADGGIYAELVKNRSFEFDQPWMGWKKLENGPEGSYLLLNDGKRKGNKRYLRIHSAANLKLGLQNEGFRGMGVKAGAAYEFSVQYQSAAKGMKIHVELLDQQNKVIGTAELPLESVGSWSEAAVKFPANQTTDKAKLNVWFTGTGTLDVDMLSLFPVDTWKGRPKGLRKDMVQMLADMKPGFIRFPGGCIVEGRDLANRFQWKKTVGPITERELIINRWNTEFSHRLTPDYFQTFGLGFYEYFLLAEDIGASPVPILNCGMACQFNTGEVVPLDELDTYVQDALDLIEFANGTTATKWGK
;
A
#
# COMPACT_ATOMS: atom_id res chain seq x y z
N MET A 1 -34.66 2.62 80.59
CA MET A 1 -35.36 1.95 79.47
C MET A 1 -35.23 2.67 78.12
N LYS A 2 -35.45 3.99 78.01
CA LYS A 2 -35.41 4.69 76.70
C LYS A 2 -34.04 4.69 75.99
N ARG A 3 -32.91 4.78 76.73
CA ARG A 3 -31.56 4.78 76.14
C ARG A 3 -31.12 3.43 75.57
N VAL A 4 -31.58 2.31 76.13
CA VAL A 4 -31.24 0.95 75.67
C VAL A 4 -32.01 0.61 74.39
N LEU A 5 -33.24 1.09 74.27
CA LEU A 5 -34.05 0.90 73.06
C LEU A 5 -33.45 1.66 71.86
N SER A 6 -32.90 2.86 72.07
CA SER A 6 -32.29 3.67 71.01
C SER A 6 -30.98 3.08 70.47
N THR A 7 -30.19 2.38 71.29
CA THR A 7 -28.95 1.72 70.83
C THR A 7 -29.25 0.45 70.05
N LEU A 8 -30.29 -0.31 70.44
CA LEU A 8 -30.74 -1.50 69.71
C LEU A 8 -31.34 -1.17 68.33
N LEU A 9 -32.05 -0.04 68.20
CA LEU A 9 -32.55 0.41 66.90
C LEU A 9 -31.45 0.89 65.95
N LEU A 10 -30.36 1.49 66.46
CA LEU A 10 -29.23 1.94 65.63
C LEU A 10 -28.35 0.77 65.14
N LEU A 11 -28.19 -0.28 65.97
CA LEU A 11 -27.51 -1.52 65.57
C LEU A 11 -28.34 -2.37 64.58
N ALA A 12 -29.67 -2.30 64.65
CA ALA A 12 -30.54 -2.96 63.68
C ALA A 12 -30.53 -2.27 62.29
N SER A 13 -30.28 -0.95 62.24
CA SER A 13 -30.19 -0.22 60.95
C SER A 13 -28.86 -0.35 60.20
N LEU A 14 -27.81 -0.88 60.84
CA LEU A 14 -26.52 -1.16 60.19
C LEU A 14 -26.45 -2.59 59.61
N GLY A 15 -27.47 -3.43 59.83
CA GLY A 15 -27.55 -4.80 59.33
C GLY A 15 -28.25 -4.94 57.97
N SER A 16 -28.67 -3.84 57.35
CA SER A 16 -29.33 -3.87 56.04
C SER A 16 -28.29 -3.97 54.93
N SER A 17 -28.00 -5.21 54.57
CA SER A 17 -27.75 -5.62 53.19
C SER A 17 -26.39 -5.22 52.61
N ALA A 18 -25.32 -5.74 53.18
CA ALA A 18 -24.31 -6.32 52.29
C ALA A 18 -25.00 -7.51 51.60
N LEU A 19 -25.72 -7.26 50.50
CA LEU A 19 -26.12 -8.33 49.59
C LEU A 19 -24.81 -8.94 49.11
N ALA A 20 -24.37 -10.02 49.76
CA ALA A 20 -23.39 -10.91 49.17
C ALA A 20 -23.94 -11.27 47.80
N GLN A 21 -23.27 -10.80 46.73
CA GLN A 21 -23.65 -11.18 45.38
C GLN A 21 -23.73 -12.71 45.36
N SER A 22 -24.93 -13.25 45.09
CA SER A 22 -25.08 -14.67 44.86
C SER A 22 -24.04 -15.08 43.81
N PRO A 23 -23.18 -16.07 44.09
CA PRO A 23 -22.09 -16.39 43.17
C PRO A 23 -22.66 -16.79 41.82
N ILE A 24 -22.24 -16.08 40.77
CA ILE A 24 -22.60 -16.44 39.40
C ILE A 24 -21.98 -17.80 39.12
N THR A 25 -22.83 -18.80 38.92
CA THR A 25 -22.40 -20.17 38.60
C THR A 25 -22.41 -20.34 37.09
N LEU A 26 -21.24 -20.55 36.50
CA LEU A 26 -21.09 -20.90 35.08
C LEU A 26 -20.95 -22.42 34.94
N ASN A 27 -22.01 -23.08 34.48
CA ASN A 27 -21.98 -24.51 34.19
C ASN A 27 -21.56 -24.73 32.72
N VAL A 28 -20.42 -25.37 32.49
CA VAL A 28 -19.91 -25.71 31.15
C VAL A 28 -20.05 -27.21 30.92
N ALA A 29 -20.87 -27.61 29.96
CA ALA A 29 -21.01 -29.00 29.55
C ALA A 29 -19.87 -29.39 28.59
N LEU A 30 -18.99 -30.32 29.00
CA LEU A 30 -17.82 -30.74 28.23
C LEU A 30 -18.09 -31.91 27.27
N ASP A 31 -19.21 -32.60 27.46
CA ASP A 31 -19.58 -33.84 26.79
C ASP A 31 -20.77 -33.68 25.83
N LYS A 32 -21.29 -32.46 25.69
CA LYS A 32 -22.48 -32.15 24.89
C LYS A 32 -22.22 -30.96 23.95
N PRO A 33 -21.35 -31.10 22.93
CA PRO A 33 -21.15 -30.04 21.94
C PRO A 33 -22.47 -29.75 21.23
N THR A 34 -22.89 -28.48 21.20
CA THR A 34 -24.18 -28.05 20.61
C THR A 34 -24.06 -27.49 19.20
N GLY A 35 -22.85 -27.40 18.64
CA GLY A 35 -22.62 -26.86 17.30
C GLY A 35 -21.18 -27.01 16.84
N ASN A 36 -20.97 -26.81 15.54
CA ASN A 36 -19.65 -26.79 14.92
C ASN A 36 -19.15 -25.35 14.84
N ILE A 37 -17.90 -25.15 15.25
CA ILE A 37 -17.19 -23.88 15.04
C ILE A 37 -16.66 -23.88 13.61
N SER A 38 -17.12 -22.93 12.78
CA SER A 38 -16.61 -22.76 11.42
C SER A 38 -15.13 -22.35 11.44
N PRO A 39 -14.27 -22.92 10.58
CA PRO A 39 -12.89 -22.45 10.42
C PRO A 39 -12.82 -21.00 9.93
N HIS A 40 -13.90 -20.46 9.35
CA HIS A 40 -14.00 -19.08 8.87
C HIS A 40 -14.68 -18.13 9.86
N MET A 41 -14.85 -18.52 11.12
CA MET A 41 -15.51 -17.63 12.11
C MET A 41 -14.63 -16.44 12.51
N TRP A 42 -13.30 -16.52 12.34
CA TRP A 42 -12.36 -15.44 12.59
C TRP A 42 -11.53 -15.18 11.35
N GLY A 43 -11.36 -13.91 10.99
CA GLY A 43 -10.60 -13.51 9.83
C GLY A 43 -10.07 -12.09 9.94
N VAL A 44 -9.38 -11.66 8.90
CA VAL A 44 -8.81 -10.32 8.76
C VAL A 44 -9.68 -9.52 7.79
N PHE A 45 -9.88 -8.25 8.12
CA PHE A 45 -10.38 -7.25 7.19
C PHE A 45 -9.23 -6.32 6.83
N PHE A 46 -8.97 -6.13 5.55
CA PHE A 46 -7.91 -5.26 5.05
C PHE A 46 -8.47 -4.21 4.10
N GLU A 47 -8.29 -2.95 4.50
CA GLU A 47 -8.49 -1.75 3.69
C GLU A 47 -7.18 -0.98 3.60
N ASP A 48 -6.91 -0.36 2.45
CA ASP A 48 -5.86 0.66 2.36
C ASP A 48 -6.29 1.96 3.06
N ILE A 49 -6.17 1.95 4.39
CA ILE A 49 -6.38 3.08 5.30
C ILE A 49 -5.12 3.29 6.16
N ASN A 50 -4.82 4.54 6.52
CA ASN A 50 -3.64 4.92 7.31
C ASN A 50 -2.27 4.60 6.66
N LEU A 51 -2.16 4.66 5.32
CA LEU A 51 -1.02 4.16 4.55
C LEU A 51 -0.81 2.66 4.77
N GLY A 52 -1.91 1.91 4.81
CA GLY A 52 -1.93 0.48 5.14
C GLY A 52 -1.43 -0.41 4.00
N ALA A 53 -1.66 -0.02 2.74
CA ALA A 53 -1.09 -0.67 1.56
C ALA A 53 0.18 0.05 1.10
N ASP A 54 0.05 1.14 0.34
CA ASP A 54 1.18 1.99 -0.08
C ASP A 54 1.76 2.73 1.14
N GLY A 55 3.02 2.42 1.47
CA GLY A 55 3.66 2.83 2.72
C GLY A 55 3.47 1.86 3.90
N GLY A 56 2.68 0.81 3.69
CA GLY A 56 2.36 -0.22 4.67
C GLY A 56 2.78 -1.59 4.19
N ILE A 57 1.81 -2.51 4.02
CA ILE A 57 2.10 -3.91 3.71
C ILE A 57 2.73 -4.12 2.31
N TYR A 58 2.49 -3.22 1.36
CA TYR A 58 3.18 -3.24 0.07
C TYR A 58 4.59 -2.67 0.24
N ALA A 59 5.62 -3.41 -0.15
CA ALA A 59 7.00 -3.12 0.29
C ALA A 59 7.72 -2.01 -0.49
N GLU A 60 7.04 -1.29 -1.38
CA GLU A 60 7.60 -0.12 -2.04
C GLU A 60 7.89 0.97 -1.01
N LEU A 61 9.12 1.50 -1.06
CA LEU A 61 9.55 2.56 -0.16
C LEU A 61 9.45 3.95 -0.80
N VAL A 62 9.42 4.04 -2.13
CA VAL A 62 9.35 5.30 -2.88
C VAL A 62 7.91 5.76 -3.04
N LYS A 63 7.59 6.93 -2.48
CA LYS A 63 6.31 7.61 -2.72
C LYS A 63 6.30 8.21 -4.12
N ASN A 64 5.16 8.13 -4.82
CA ASN A 64 4.96 8.77 -6.12
C ASN A 64 6.06 8.38 -7.14
N ARG A 65 6.39 7.09 -7.20
CA ARG A 65 7.47 6.55 -8.04
C ARG A 65 7.31 6.78 -9.54
N SER A 66 6.09 7.06 -10.01
CA SER A 66 5.76 7.30 -11.43
C SER A 66 5.34 8.74 -11.77
N PHE A 67 5.45 9.67 -10.81
CA PHE A 67 5.08 11.08 -11.00
C PHE A 67 3.60 11.34 -11.35
N GLU A 68 2.73 10.34 -11.17
CA GLU A 68 1.30 10.40 -11.51
C GLU A 68 0.42 11.12 -10.48
N PHE A 69 0.95 11.48 -9.30
CA PHE A 69 0.18 12.27 -8.33
C PHE A 69 -0.25 13.61 -8.93
N ASP A 70 -1.37 14.18 -8.47
CA ASP A 70 -1.89 15.47 -8.98
C ASP A 70 -0.84 16.59 -8.93
N GLN A 71 0.00 16.56 -7.89
CA GLN A 71 1.24 17.32 -7.80
C GLN A 71 2.40 16.38 -8.15
N PRO A 72 2.93 16.41 -9.39
CA PRO A 72 3.86 15.38 -9.85
C PRO A 72 5.17 15.29 -9.06
N TRP A 73 5.56 16.39 -8.42
CA TRP A 73 6.75 16.46 -7.55
C TRP A 73 6.46 16.09 -6.09
N MET A 74 5.23 15.75 -5.73
CA MET A 74 4.92 15.36 -4.35
C MET A 74 5.75 14.15 -3.92
N GLY A 75 6.36 14.23 -2.74
CA GLY A 75 7.32 13.25 -2.24
C GLY A 75 8.75 13.38 -2.78
N TRP A 76 8.96 14.20 -3.83
CA TRP A 76 10.26 14.41 -4.48
C TRP A 76 10.79 15.82 -4.25
N LYS A 77 12.07 15.91 -3.88
CA LYS A 77 12.82 17.17 -3.78
C LYS A 77 13.98 17.16 -4.78
N LYS A 78 14.16 18.24 -5.54
CA LYS A 78 15.37 18.46 -6.35
C LYS A 78 16.54 18.83 -5.42
N LEU A 79 17.65 18.11 -5.54
CA LEU A 79 18.84 18.31 -4.69
C LEU A 79 19.75 19.42 -5.20
N GLU A 80 19.92 19.46 -6.53
CA GLU A 80 20.74 20.44 -7.25
C GLU A 80 19.85 21.18 -8.25
N ASN A 81 20.02 22.50 -8.34
CA ASN A 81 19.37 23.30 -9.38
C ASN A 81 20.19 23.20 -10.66
N GLY A 82 19.61 22.60 -11.70
CA GLY A 82 20.13 22.71 -13.05
C GLY A 82 19.58 23.95 -13.78
N PRO A 83 20.12 24.28 -14.96
CA PRO A 83 19.45 25.20 -15.89
C PRO A 83 17.99 24.81 -16.13
N GLU A 84 17.20 25.77 -16.61
CA GLU A 84 15.83 25.51 -17.04
C GLU A 84 15.79 24.35 -18.04
N GLY A 85 14.84 23.42 -17.86
CA GLY A 85 14.73 22.21 -18.68
C GLY A 85 15.57 21.02 -18.21
N SER A 86 16.43 21.15 -17.20
CA SER A 86 17.21 20.01 -16.66
C SER A 86 16.35 18.91 -16.04
N TYR A 87 15.21 19.27 -15.46
CA TYR A 87 14.19 18.35 -14.97
C TYR A 87 12.87 18.70 -15.62
N LEU A 88 12.44 17.91 -16.60
CA LEU A 88 11.22 18.15 -17.34
C LEU A 88 10.28 16.96 -17.21
N LEU A 89 9.12 17.18 -16.59
CA LEU A 89 8.06 16.18 -16.60
C LEU A 89 7.29 16.27 -17.92
N LEU A 90 7.23 15.16 -18.63
CA LEU A 90 6.59 15.04 -19.92
C LEU A 90 5.38 14.12 -19.82
N ASN A 91 4.31 14.46 -20.52
CA ASN A 91 3.12 13.62 -20.67
C ASN A 91 3.18 12.89 -22.03
N ASP A 92 2.94 11.59 -22.02
CA ASP A 92 2.81 10.74 -23.19
C ASP A 92 1.51 9.93 -23.12
N GLY A 93 0.49 10.45 -23.80
CA GLY A 93 -0.82 9.80 -23.89
C GLY A 93 -0.84 8.49 -24.67
N LYS A 94 0.27 8.08 -25.30
CA LYS A 94 0.38 6.79 -26.01
C LYS A 94 0.70 5.64 -25.05
N ARG A 95 1.20 5.93 -23.84
CA ARG A 95 1.44 4.91 -22.82
C ARG A 95 0.11 4.39 -22.28
N LYS A 96 0.00 3.07 -22.10
CA LYS A 96 -1.22 2.41 -21.59
C LYS A 96 -1.54 2.82 -20.15
N GLY A 97 -0.53 3.05 -19.32
CA GLY A 97 -0.63 3.59 -17.97
C GLY A 97 0.66 4.35 -17.62
N ASN A 98 0.67 5.04 -16.47
CA ASN A 98 1.72 5.99 -16.08
C ASN A 98 2.13 6.91 -17.25
N LYS A 99 1.25 7.86 -17.58
CA LYS A 99 1.38 8.73 -18.76
C LYS A 99 2.48 9.78 -18.60
N ARG A 100 3.05 9.95 -17.41
CA ARG A 100 4.15 10.87 -17.13
C ARG A 100 5.47 10.14 -17.03
N TYR A 101 6.52 10.88 -17.32
CA TYR A 101 7.89 10.48 -17.02
C TYR A 101 8.74 11.72 -16.83
N LEU A 102 9.89 11.54 -16.19
CA LEU A 102 10.86 12.59 -15.99
C LEU A 102 11.97 12.51 -17.04
N ARG A 103 12.12 13.57 -17.82
CA ARG A 103 13.32 13.82 -18.61
C ARG A 103 14.35 14.55 -17.76
N ILE A 104 15.52 13.94 -17.67
CA ILE A 104 16.76 14.55 -17.19
C ILE A 104 17.55 15.02 -18.40
N HIS A 105 17.89 16.30 -18.43
CA HIS A 105 18.82 16.86 -19.41
C HIS A 105 20.03 17.44 -18.67
N SER A 106 21.15 16.74 -18.81
CA SER A 106 22.41 17.07 -18.14
C SER A 106 23.41 17.62 -19.15
N ALA A 107 23.75 18.90 -19.03
CA ALA A 107 24.90 19.48 -19.71
C ALA A 107 26.20 18.94 -19.12
N ALA A 108 27.34 19.13 -19.82
CA ALA A 108 28.64 18.67 -19.35
C ALA A 108 28.93 19.14 -17.92
N ASN A 109 29.37 18.22 -17.06
CA ASN A 109 29.72 18.45 -15.65
C ASN A 109 28.57 18.88 -14.71
N LEU A 110 27.31 18.67 -15.09
CA LEU A 110 26.18 18.92 -14.19
C LEU A 110 25.82 17.64 -13.41
N LYS A 111 25.69 17.76 -12.08
CA LYS A 111 25.15 16.71 -11.22
C LYS A 111 23.70 17.06 -10.91
N LEU A 112 22.77 16.23 -11.37
CA LEU A 112 21.34 16.40 -11.10
C LEU A 112 20.90 15.32 -10.13
N GLY A 113 20.01 15.64 -9.21
CA GLY A 113 19.59 14.70 -8.18
C GLY A 113 18.20 14.97 -7.67
N LEU A 114 17.55 13.88 -7.28
CA LEU A 114 16.26 13.89 -6.60
C LEU A 114 16.41 13.19 -5.25
N GLN A 115 15.64 13.64 -4.28
CA GLN A 115 15.45 12.96 -3.01
C GLN A 115 13.97 12.58 -2.86
N ASN A 116 13.70 11.31 -2.54
CA ASN A 116 12.37 10.86 -2.15
C ASN A 116 12.30 10.73 -0.62
N GLU A 117 11.21 11.23 -0.04
CA GLU A 117 10.96 11.17 1.41
C GLU A 117 10.32 9.85 1.88
N GLY A 118 9.84 9.02 0.95
CA GLY A 118 9.05 7.83 1.24
C GLY A 118 7.72 8.14 1.93
N PHE A 119 7.14 7.14 2.57
CA PHE A 119 5.84 7.27 3.23
C PHE A 119 6.01 7.75 4.68
N ARG A 120 6.35 9.04 4.84
CA ARG A 120 6.74 9.68 6.12
C ARG A 120 8.09 9.18 6.65
N GLY A 121 8.99 8.82 5.73
CA GLY A 121 10.23 8.11 5.98
C GLY A 121 10.20 6.69 5.41
N MET A 122 11.40 6.13 5.19
CA MET A 122 11.58 4.75 4.76
C MET A 122 12.16 3.92 5.92
N GLY A 123 11.50 2.83 6.30
CA GLY A 123 12.03 1.89 7.28
C GLY A 123 13.16 1.04 6.68
N VAL A 124 14.37 1.18 7.20
CA VAL A 124 15.57 0.47 6.72
C VAL A 124 16.20 -0.32 7.87
N LYS A 125 16.71 -1.53 7.57
CA LYS A 125 17.33 -2.45 8.54
C LYS A 125 18.80 -2.66 8.19
N ALA A 126 19.68 -2.56 9.18
CA ALA A 126 21.10 -2.87 9.01
C ALA A 126 21.29 -4.32 8.52
N GLY A 127 22.19 -4.50 7.56
CA GLY A 127 22.51 -5.79 6.94
C GLY A 127 21.50 -6.27 5.90
N ALA A 128 20.32 -5.64 5.78
CA ALA A 128 19.37 -5.97 4.73
C ALA A 128 19.83 -5.41 3.37
N ALA A 129 19.55 -6.16 2.30
CA ALA A 129 19.73 -5.71 0.94
C ALA A 129 18.46 -5.07 0.39
N TYR A 130 18.63 -4.03 -0.41
CA TYR A 130 17.57 -3.30 -1.10
C TYR A 130 17.84 -3.33 -2.60
N GLU A 131 16.79 -3.39 -3.40
CA GLU A 131 16.85 -3.30 -4.86
C GLU A 131 16.25 -1.97 -5.28
N PHE A 132 17.09 -1.13 -5.89
CA PHE A 132 16.60 0.02 -6.65
C PHE A 132 16.35 -0.42 -8.09
N SER A 133 15.19 -0.07 -8.65
CA SER A 133 14.88 -0.28 -10.07
C SER A 133 14.27 0.98 -10.70
N VAL A 134 14.39 1.08 -12.01
CA VAL A 134 13.92 2.22 -12.80
C VAL A 134 13.49 1.76 -14.20
N GLN A 135 12.39 2.31 -14.69
CA GLN A 135 12.06 2.28 -16.11
C GLN A 135 12.75 3.44 -16.78
N TYR A 136 13.46 3.20 -17.88
CA TYR A 136 14.20 4.25 -18.55
C TYR A 136 14.22 4.08 -20.07
N GLN A 137 14.41 5.18 -20.78
CA GLN A 137 14.67 5.23 -22.21
C GLN A 137 15.53 6.43 -22.57
N SER A 138 15.87 6.58 -23.86
CA SER A 138 16.60 7.74 -24.38
C SER A 138 17.93 8.00 -23.65
N ALA A 139 18.52 6.98 -23.01
CA ALA A 139 19.73 7.14 -22.21
C ALA A 139 20.94 7.41 -23.11
N ALA A 140 21.46 8.63 -23.04
CA ALA A 140 22.70 8.97 -23.70
C ALA A 140 23.85 8.06 -23.22
N LYS A 141 24.79 7.76 -24.12
CA LYS A 141 25.92 6.87 -23.82
C LYS A 141 26.71 7.39 -22.62
N GLY A 142 26.89 6.53 -21.61
CA GLY A 142 27.66 6.85 -20.40
C GLY A 142 26.85 7.52 -19.29
N MET A 143 25.53 7.69 -19.46
CA MET A 143 24.65 8.06 -18.36
C MET A 143 24.65 6.97 -17.28
N LYS A 144 24.64 7.41 -16.02
CA LYS A 144 24.55 6.54 -14.85
C LYS A 144 23.61 7.11 -13.81
N ILE A 145 23.03 6.22 -13.02
CA ILE A 145 22.29 6.56 -11.82
C ILE A 145 23.12 6.13 -10.60
N HIS A 146 23.32 7.03 -9.65
CA HIS A 146 23.92 6.73 -8.35
C HIS A 146 22.87 6.91 -7.27
N VAL A 147 22.60 5.86 -6.50
CA VAL A 147 21.58 5.87 -5.45
C VAL A 147 22.21 5.87 -4.07
N GLU A 148 21.59 6.58 -3.15
CA GLU A 148 22.01 6.64 -1.75
C GLU A 148 20.78 6.50 -0.84
N LEU A 149 20.82 5.56 0.08
CA LEU A 149 19.97 5.56 1.25
C LEU A 149 20.61 6.43 2.32
N LEU A 150 19.83 7.37 2.87
CA LEU A 150 20.28 8.27 3.92
C LEU A 150 19.46 8.04 5.18
N ASP A 151 20.08 8.14 6.35
CA ASP A 151 19.35 8.18 7.61
C ASP A 151 18.67 9.55 7.85
N GLN A 152 18.03 9.68 9.03
CA GLN A 152 17.29 10.90 9.38
C GLN A 152 18.20 12.13 9.50
N GLN A 153 19.50 11.93 9.73
CA GLN A 153 20.53 12.96 9.84
C GLN A 153 21.22 13.25 8.49
N ASN A 154 20.72 12.66 7.39
CA ASN A 154 21.29 12.73 6.04
C ASN A 154 22.69 12.08 5.92
N LYS A 155 23.03 11.12 6.79
CA LYS A 155 24.22 10.30 6.61
C LYS A 155 23.90 9.17 5.64
N VAL A 156 24.78 8.94 4.67
CA VAL A 156 24.64 7.80 3.73
C VAL A 156 24.85 6.49 4.48
N ILE A 157 23.88 5.60 4.38
CA ILE A 157 23.84 4.28 5.03
C ILE A 157 23.80 3.12 4.04
N GLY A 158 23.64 3.40 2.75
CA GLY A 158 23.71 2.40 1.67
C GLY A 158 23.83 3.12 0.34
N THR A 159 24.54 2.54 -0.62
CA THR A 159 24.74 3.19 -1.92
C THR A 159 25.06 2.18 -3.02
N ALA A 160 24.71 2.53 -4.25
CA ALA A 160 25.04 1.78 -5.46
C ALA A 160 25.12 2.69 -6.69
N GLU A 161 25.94 2.27 -7.65
CA GLU A 161 25.97 2.84 -9.00
C GLU A 161 25.25 1.86 -9.96
N LEU A 162 24.39 2.41 -10.81
CA LEU A 162 23.66 1.73 -11.88
C LEU A 162 24.04 2.37 -13.22
N PRO A 163 25.00 1.80 -13.96
CA PRO A 163 25.28 2.25 -15.33
C PRO A 163 24.08 1.94 -16.23
N LEU A 164 23.74 2.86 -17.12
CA LEU A 164 22.63 2.68 -18.06
C LEU A 164 23.15 2.38 -19.47
N GLU A 165 22.46 1.46 -20.14
CA GLU A 165 22.73 1.15 -21.54
C GLU A 165 21.94 2.10 -22.45
N SER A 166 22.44 2.33 -23.66
CA SER A 166 21.70 3.11 -24.65
C SER A 166 20.57 2.27 -25.22
N VAL A 167 19.34 2.51 -24.78
CA VAL A 167 18.13 1.78 -25.22
C VAL A 167 17.21 2.66 -26.06
N GLY A 168 16.60 2.08 -27.10
CA GLY A 168 15.68 2.77 -28.02
C GLY A 168 14.20 2.72 -27.60
N SER A 169 13.88 2.00 -26.53
CA SER A 169 12.54 1.84 -25.97
C SER A 169 12.62 1.70 -24.45
N TRP A 170 11.50 1.97 -23.77
CA TRP A 170 11.36 1.73 -22.32
C TRP A 170 11.87 0.35 -21.92
N SER A 171 12.83 0.36 -21.00
CA SER A 171 13.49 -0.83 -20.48
C SER A 171 13.65 -0.70 -18.96
N GLU A 172 13.81 -1.82 -18.26
CA GLU A 172 14.09 -1.83 -16.83
C GLU A 172 15.59 -1.98 -16.57
N ALA A 173 16.12 -1.27 -15.58
CA ALA A 173 17.42 -1.54 -14.98
C ALA A 173 17.30 -1.56 -13.45
N ALA A 174 18.12 -2.36 -12.80
CA ALA A 174 18.08 -2.53 -11.35
C ALA A 174 19.47 -2.78 -10.75
N VAL A 175 19.65 -2.37 -9.50
CA VAL A 175 20.86 -2.63 -8.72
C VAL A 175 20.49 -2.97 -7.27
N LYS A 176 21.18 -3.96 -6.70
CA LYS A 176 21.04 -4.36 -5.30
C LYS A 176 22.19 -3.81 -4.48
N PHE A 177 21.89 -3.31 -3.29
CA PHE A 177 22.90 -2.82 -2.35
C PHE A 177 22.46 -3.01 -0.89
N PRO A 178 23.41 -3.23 0.03
CA PRO A 178 23.10 -3.35 1.44
C PRO A 178 22.94 -1.98 2.11
N ALA A 179 22.15 -1.93 3.18
CA ALA A 179 22.19 -0.84 4.16
C ALA A 179 23.01 -1.27 5.38
N ASN A 180 23.86 -0.39 5.90
CA ASN A 180 24.73 -0.66 7.04
C ASN A 180 24.17 -0.21 8.40
N GLN A 181 22.99 0.44 8.41
CA GLN A 181 22.37 1.01 9.61
C GLN A 181 20.85 0.81 9.57
N THR A 182 20.25 0.59 10.75
CA THR A 182 18.79 0.57 10.92
C THR A 182 18.30 2.00 11.19
N THR A 183 17.22 2.40 10.52
CA THR A 183 16.57 3.70 10.73
C THR A 183 15.11 3.63 10.32
N ASP A 184 14.24 4.30 11.07
CA ASP A 184 12.80 4.32 10.80
C ASP A 184 12.41 5.35 9.74
N LYS A 185 13.30 6.32 9.48
CA LYS A 185 13.02 7.51 8.65
C LYS A 185 14.13 7.78 7.66
N ALA A 186 14.54 6.75 6.91
CA ALA A 186 15.45 6.95 5.80
C ALA A 186 14.82 7.75 4.66
N LYS A 187 15.68 8.25 3.78
CA LYS A 187 15.35 8.91 2.51
C LYS A 187 16.18 8.27 1.40
N LEU A 188 15.73 8.40 0.15
CA LEU A 188 16.47 7.95 -1.03
C LEU A 188 16.94 9.15 -1.83
N ASN A 189 18.24 9.31 -2.05
CA ASN A 189 18.75 10.15 -3.13
C ASN A 189 18.95 9.31 -4.40
N VAL A 190 18.60 9.90 -5.54
CA VAL A 190 18.85 9.37 -6.89
C VAL A 190 19.58 10.47 -7.66
N TRP A 191 20.86 10.23 -7.96
CA TRP A 191 21.71 11.14 -8.69
C TRP A 191 21.87 10.67 -10.13
N PHE A 192 21.70 11.58 -11.07
CA PHE A 192 21.90 11.37 -12.49
C PHE A 192 23.22 12.01 -12.90
N THR A 193 24.10 11.20 -13.50
CA THR A 193 25.42 11.65 -13.94
C THR A 193 25.66 11.23 -15.38
N GLY A 194 26.54 11.95 -16.06
CA GLY A 194 26.74 11.84 -17.51
C GLY A 194 26.23 13.08 -18.24
N THR A 195 26.44 13.11 -19.55
CA THR A 195 26.07 14.22 -20.42
C THR A 195 25.06 13.75 -21.46
N GLY A 196 24.00 14.54 -21.65
CA GLY A 196 22.92 14.26 -22.59
C GLY A 196 21.58 14.11 -21.90
N THR A 197 20.70 13.35 -22.53
CA THR A 197 19.33 13.14 -22.10
C THR A 197 19.16 11.74 -21.50
N LEU A 198 18.25 11.63 -20.53
CA LEU A 198 17.78 10.38 -19.98
C LEU A 198 16.32 10.56 -19.57
N ASP A 199 15.45 9.68 -20.04
CA ASP A 199 14.05 9.64 -19.60
C ASP A 199 13.90 8.52 -18.57
N VAL A 200 13.31 8.82 -17.42
CA VAL A 200 13.07 7.86 -16.33
C VAL A 200 11.63 7.90 -15.84
N ASP A 201 11.16 6.75 -15.39
CA ASP A 201 9.87 6.54 -14.75
C ASP A 201 9.98 5.36 -13.76
N MET A 202 8.98 5.17 -12.92
CA MET A 202 8.90 4.03 -12.00
C MET A 202 10.16 3.84 -11.14
N LEU A 203 10.70 4.93 -10.58
CA LEU A 203 11.85 4.88 -9.69
C LEU A 203 11.44 4.19 -8.39
N SER A 204 11.92 2.98 -8.15
CA SER A 204 11.38 2.08 -7.14
C SER A 204 12.49 1.60 -6.20
N LEU A 205 12.16 1.42 -4.93
CA LEU A 205 13.06 0.82 -3.95
C LEU A 205 12.31 -0.20 -3.10
N PHE A 206 12.74 -1.45 -3.17
CA PHE A 206 12.19 -2.54 -2.37
C PHE A 206 13.26 -3.18 -1.46
N PRO A 207 12.90 -3.66 -0.26
CA PRO A 207 13.73 -4.65 0.41
C PRO A 207 13.79 -5.92 -0.45
N VAL A 208 14.95 -6.56 -0.54
CA VAL A 208 15.11 -7.83 -1.27
C VAL A 208 14.38 -8.97 -0.54
N ASP A 209 14.34 -8.93 0.79
CA ASP A 209 13.64 -9.91 1.64
C ASP A 209 12.15 -9.54 1.79
N THR A 210 11.40 -9.67 0.70
CA THR A 210 9.93 -9.61 0.71
C THR A 210 9.33 -10.94 1.18
N TRP A 211 8.06 -10.92 1.57
CA TRP A 211 7.33 -12.12 1.93
C TRP A 211 7.43 -13.19 0.83
N LYS A 212 7.84 -14.40 1.20
CA LYS A 212 8.11 -15.53 0.30
C LYS A 212 9.10 -15.23 -0.85
N GLY A 213 9.89 -14.16 -0.75
CA GLY A 213 10.84 -13.74 -1.79
C GLY A 213 10.18 -13.24 -3.08
N ARG A 214 8.91 -12.83 -3.04
CA ARG A 214 8.17 -12.36 -4.23
C ARG A 214 8.69 -10.97 -4.66
N PRO A 215 9.23 -10.81 -5.89
CA PRO A 215 9.69 -9.51 -6.37
C PRO A 215 8.58 -8.47 -6.33
N LYS A 216 8.92 -7.22 -5.97
CA LYS A 216 7.94 -6.12 -5.84
C LYS A 216 6.72 -6.51 -4.97
N GLY A 217 6.94 -7.37 -3.97
CA GLY A 217 5.91 -8.00 -3.16
C GLY A 217 5.62 -7.31 -1.83
N LEU A 218 5.22 -8.10 -0.84
CA LEU A 218 4.76 -7.60 0.45
C LEU A 218 5.86 -7.56 1.51
N ARG A 219 5.70 -6.68 2.49
CA ARG A 219 6.57 -6.58 3.65
C ARG A 219 6.47 -7.82 4.52
N LYS A 220 7.59 -8.52 4.65
CA LYS A 220 7.68 -9.80 5.35
C LYS A 220 7.26 -9.72 6.81
N ASP A 221 7.64 -8.67 7.53
CA ASP A 221 7.30 -8.53 8.95
C ASP A 221 5.80 -8.32 9.20
N MET A 222 5.14 -7.49 8.38
CA MET A 222 3.69 -7.27 8.47
C MET A 222 2.91 -8.52 8.05
N VAL A 223 3.31 -9.19 6.96
CA VAL A 223 2.64 -10.43 6.55
C VAL A 223 2.86 -11.54 7.57
N GLN A 224 4.02 -11.64 8.21
CA GLN A 224 4.26 -12.60 9.29
C GLN A 224 3.27 -12.40 10.45
N MET A 225 3.04 -11.14 10.87
CA MET A 225 2.04 -10.85 11.90
C MET A 225 0.63 -11.30 11.50
N LEU A 226 0.24 -11.10 10.23
CA LEU A 226 -1.04 -11.61 9.72
C LEU A 226 -1.10 -13.14 9.68
N ALA A 227 -0.02 -13.80 9.27
CA ALA A 227 0.07 -15.25 9.24
C ALA A 227 -0.01 -15.87 10.65
N ASP A 228 0.64 -15.25 11.63
CA ASP A 228 0.64 -15.70 13.02
C ASP A 228 -0.74 -15.63 13.68
N MET A 229 -1.63 -14.77 13.18
CA MET A 229 -3.06 -14.74 13.59
C MET A 229 -3.84 -15.98 13.15
N LYS A 230 -3.33 -16.73 12.17
CA LYS A 230 -3.99 -17.89 11.54
C LYS A 230 -5.44 -17.60 11.13
N PRO A 231 -5.69 -16.55 10.33
CA PRO A 231 -7.04 -16.15 9.97
C PRO A 231 -7.70 -17.20 9.07
N GLY A 232 -8.96 -17.51 9.32
CA GLY A 232 -9.75 -18.38 8.46
C GLY A 232 -10.12 -17.75 7.11
N PHE A 233 -10.17 -16.42 7.04
CA PHE A 233 -10.39 -15.68 5.81
C PHE A 233 -9.72 -14.30 5.84
N ILE A 234 -9.52 -13.71 4.67
CA ILE A 234 -9.14 -12.30 4.50
C ILE A 234 -10.13 -11.60 3.57
N ARG A 235 -10.78 -10.55 4.07
CA ARG A 235 -11.67 -9.67 3.30
C ARG A 235 -10.87 -8.47 2.77
N PHE A 236 -10.87 -8.26 1.45
CA PHE A 236 -10.11 -7.21 0.76
C PHE A 236 -10.82 -6.75 -0.52
N PRO A 237 -10.43 -5.65 -1.17
CA PRO A 237 -9.64 -4.56 -0.62
C PRO A 237 -10.53 -3.63 0.23
N GLY A 238 -11.76 -4.07 0.57
CA GLY A 238 -12.81 -3.30 1.24
C GLY A 238 -12.32 -2.54 2.47
N GLY A 239 -13.08 -1.61 3.04
CA GLY A 239 -14.50 -1.31 2.91
C GLY A 239 -14.74 -0.09 2.01
N CYS A 240 -14.90 1.08 2.60
CA CYS A 240 -15.27 2.31 1.92
C CYS A 240 -14.42 2.65 0.68
N ILE A 241 -13.16 2.20 0.59
CA ILE A 241 -12.36 2.45 -0.63
C ILE A 241 -12.97 1.81 -1.88
N VAL A 242 -13.71 0.71 -1.74
CA VAL A 242 -14.37 0.03 -2.87
C VAL A 242 -15.48 0.89 -3.46
N GLU A 243 -16.19 1.62 -2.61
CA GLU A 243 -17.26 2.54 -3.01
C GLU A 243 -16.68 3.75 -3.76
N GLY A 244 -15.55 4.28 -3.27
CA GLY A 244 -15.00 5.55 -3.75
C GLY A 244 -15.75 6.76 -3.18
N ARG A 245 -15.21 7.95 -3.42
CA ARG A 245 -15.86 9.23 -3.07
C ARG A 245 -17.03 9.53 -4.00
N ASP A 246 -16.83 9.21 -5.26
CA ASP A 246 -17.74 9.28 -6.41
C ASP A 246 -17.51 8.04 -7.29
N LEU A 247 -18.39 7.80 -8.27
CA LEU A 247 -18.27 6.62 -9.13
C LEU A 247 -17.04 6.63 -10.03
N ALA A 248 -16.47 7.80 -10.35
CA ALA A 248 -15.27 7.91 -11.17
C ALA A 248 -14.02 7.45 -10.41
N ASN A 249 -13.98 7.69 -9.09
CA ASN A 249 -12.88 7.34 -8.19
C ASN A 249 -13.14 6.07 -7.37
N ARG A 250 -14.09 5.22 -7.79
CA ARG A 250 -14.32 3.90 -7.18
C ARG A 250 -13.16 2.93 -7.48
N PHE A 251 -12.99 1.94 -6.61
CA PHE A 251 -12.00 0.87 -6.83
C PHE A 251 -12.45 -0.05 -7.97
N GLN A 252 -11.61 -0.21 -8.99
CA GLN A 252 -11.88 -1.05 -10.16
C GLN A 252 -10.82 -2.14 -10.25
N TRP A 253 -11.16 -3.38 -9.88
CA TRP A 253 -10.19 -4.46 -9.70
C TRP A 253 -9.35 -4.74 -10.97
N LYS A 254 -9.94 -4.60 -12.15
CA LYS A 254 -9.28 -4.79 -13.45
C LYS A 254 -8.11 -3.83 -13.68
N LYS A 255 -8.14 -2.64 -13.06
CA LYS A 255 -7.04 -1.67 -13.11
C LYS A 255 -5.86 -2.04 -12.19
N THR A 256 -6.04 -3.08 -11.36
CA THR A 256 -5.07 -3.50 -10.35
C THR A 256 -4.32 -4.78 -10.71
N VAL A 257 -4.59 -5.36 -11.87
CA VAL A 257 -3.92 -6.57 -12.37
C VAL A 257 -3.13 -6.24 -13.64
N GLY A 258 -2.27 -7.16 -14.07
CA GLY A 258 -1.35 -6.93 -15.17
C GLY A 258 -0.09 -6.16 -14.76
N PRO A 259 0.71 -5.67 -15.73
CA PRO A 259 1.98 -5.01 -15.47
C PRO A 259 1.80 -3.77 -14.59
N ILE A 260 2.57 -3.67 -13.50
CA ILE A 260 2.54 -2.53 -12.58
C ILE A 260 2.80 -1.20 -13.31
N THR A 261 3.63 -1.22 -14.35
CA THR A 261 3.94 -0.05 -15.19
C THR A 261 2.74 0.46 -16.00
N GLU A 262 1.66 -0.31 -16.09
CA GLU A 262 0.41 0.04 -16.78
C GLU A 262 -0.75 0.33 -15.81
N ARG A 263 -0.57 0.10 -14.49
CA ARG A 263 -1.63 0.34 -13.49
C ARG A 263 -1.79 1.85 -13.24
N GLU A 264 -2.99 2.37 -13.50
CA GLU A 264 -3.32 3.78 -13.27
C GLU A 264 -3.69 4.00 -11.80
N LEU A 265 -2.96 4.87 -11.11
CA LEU A 265 -3.27 5.21 -9.72
C LEU A 265 -4.59 5.99 -9.60
N ILE A 266 -5.16 5.98 -8.40
CA ILE A 266 -6.26 6.87 -8.02
C ILE A 266 -5.93 7.59 -6.71
N ILE A 267 -6.61 8.71 -6.46
CA ILE A 267 -6.59 9.35 -5.14
C ILE A 267 -7.22 8.37 -4.14
N ASN A 268 -6.54 8.07 -3.03
CA ASN A 268 -7.12 7.22 -2.00
C ASN A 268 -8.31 7.94 -1.36
N ARG A 269 -9.42 7.25 -1.13
CA ARG A 269 -10.62 7.83 -0.49
C ARG A 269 -10.31 8.59 0.80
N TRP A 270 -9.37 8.09 1.60
CA TRP A 270 -8.95 8.65 2.89
C TRP A 270 -8.04 9.88 2.79
N ASN A 271 -7.74 10.38 1.59
CA ASN A 271 -6.87 11.54 1.35
C ASN A 271 -7.43 12.82 2.01
N THR A 272 -8.70 13.14 1.77
CA THR A 272 -9.37 14.36 2.27
C THR A 272 -10.58 14.09 3.17
N GLU A 273 -10.79 12.83 3.58
CA GLU A 273 -12.02 12.42 4.28
C GLU A 273 -12.20 13.13 5.64
N PHE A 274 -11.12 13.33 6.38
CA PHE A 274 -11.15 13.98 7.68
C PHE A 274 -10.52 15.37 7.60
N SER A 275 -11.34 16.42 7.66
CA SER A 275 -10.86 17.82 7.60
C SER A 275 -9.83 18.17 8.67
N HIS A 276 -9.91 17.53 9.85
CA HIS A 276 -8.97 17.70 10.96
C HIS A 276 -7.73 16.79 10.88
N ARG A 277 -7.66 15.91 9.87
CA ARG A 277 -6.58 14.93 9.69
C ARG A 277 -6.40 14.59 8.20
N LEU A 278 -6.13 15.62 7.41
CA LEU A 278 -5.87 15.48 5.98
C LEU A 278 -4.61 14.63 5.74
N THR A 279 -4.65 13.78 4.71
CA THR A 279 -3.50 13.05 4.18
C THR A 279 -3.40 13.33 2.68
N PRO A 280 -3.01 14.55 2.28
CA PRO A 280 -3.08 15.02 0.89
C PRO A 280 -2.19 14.23 -0.09
N ASP A 281 -1.24 13.46 0.45
CA ASP A 281 -0.30 12.60 -0.26
C ASP A 281 -0.71 11.13 -0.30
N TYR A 282 -1.97 10.81 0.02
CA TYR A 282 -2.48 9.44 0.00
C TYR A 282 -3.11 9.09 -1.34
N PHE A 283 -2.44 8.23 -2.10
CA PHE A 283 -2.88 7.69 -3.38
C PHE A 283 -2.77 6.17 -3.34
N GLN A 284 -3.47 5.49 -4.25
CA GLN A 284 -3.41 4.05 -4.43
C GLN A 284 -2.67 3.77 -5.73
N THR A 285 -1.43 3.31 -5.64
CA THR A 285 -0.59 2.97 -6.80
C THR A 285 -1.06 1.70 -7.51
N PHE A 286 -1.88 0.91 -6.82
CA PHE A 286 -2.25 -0.45 -7.19
C PHE A 286 -1.04 -1.38 -7.41
N GLY A 287 0.11 -1.09 -6.80
CA GLY A 287 1.19 -2.06 -6.69
C GLY A 287 0.77 -3.32 -5.91
N LEU A 288 -0.04 -3.14 -4.86
CA LEU A 288 -0.84 -4.19 -4.24
C LEU A 288 -2.24 -4.20 -4.86
N GLY A 289 -2.44 -5.09 -5.83
CA GLY A 289 -3.70 -5.32 -6.50
C GLY A 289 -4.33 -6.67 -6.15
N PHE A 290 -5.39 -7.03 -6.88
CA PHE A 290 -6.16 -8.25 -6.60
C PHE A 290 -5.32 -9.52 -6.70
N TYR A 291 -4.40 -9.62 -7.67
CA TYR A 291 -3.51 -10.76 -7.78
C TYR A 291 -2.62 -10.91 -6.54
N GLU A 292 -2.03 -9.81 -6.08
CA GLU A 292 -1.19 -9.82 -4.88
C GLU A 292 -1.99 -10.14 -3.60
N TYR A 293 -3.27 -9.74 -3.50
CA TYR A 293 -4.15 -10.15 -2.40
C TYR A 293 -4.51 -11.64 -2.42
N PHE A 294 -4.76 -12.24 -3.59
CA PHE A 294 -5.00 -13.68 -3.70
C PHE A 294 -3.76 -14.47 -3.29
N LEU A 295 -2.57 -14.05 -3.73
CA LEU A 295 -1.31 -14.65 -3.28
C LEU A 295 -1.11 -14.52 -1.77
N LEU A 296 -1.44 -13.36 -1.19
CA LEU A 296 -1.40 -13.18 0.26
C LEU A 296 -2.31 -14.17 0.98
N ALA A 297 -3.57 -14.31 0.53
CA ALA A 297 -4.54 -15.23 1.12
C ALA A 297 -4.03 -16.68 1.07
N GLU A 298 -3.53 -17.11 -0.08
CA GLU A 298 -2.89 -18.43 -0.26
C GLU A 298 -1.69 -18.61 0.69
N ASP A 299 -0.77 -17.65 0.72
CA ASP A 299 0.47 -17.75 1.47
C ASP A 299 0.26 -17.82 3.00
N ILE A 300 -0.81 -17.23 3.53
CA ILE A 300 -1.16 -17.25 4.96
C ILE A 300 -2.20 -18.32 5.33
N GLY A 301 -2.65 -19.12 4.36
CA GLY A 301 -3.63 -20.19 4.58
C GLY A 301 -5.06 -19.70 4.86
N ALA A 302 -5.42 -18.51 4.37
CA ALA A 302 -6.75 -17.92 4.56
C ALA A 302 -7.58 -18.01 3.27
N SER A 303 -8.90 -18.16 3.41
CA SER A 303 -9.80 -18.03 2.26
C SER A 303 -9.93 -16.56 1.82
N PRO A 304 -9.78 -16.25 0.52
CA PRO A 304 -9.97 -14.89 0.02
C PRO A 304 -11.46 -14.51 -0.03
N VAL A 305 -11.80 -13.32 0.44
CA VAL A 305 -13.13 -12.71 0.33
C VAL A 305 -13.00 -11.36 -0.38
N PRO A 306 -12.88 -11.36 -1.72
CA PRO A 306 -12.75 -10.13 -2.49
C PRO A 306 -14.07 -9.36 -2.52
N ILE A 307 -13.98 -8.03 -2.45
CA ILE A 307 -15.11 -7.11 -2.46
C ILE A 307 -15.03 -6.24 -3.72
N LEU A 308 -16.16 -6.11 -4.42
CA LEU A 308 -16.30 -5.31 -5.64
C LEU A 308 -17.31 -4.19 -5.44
N ASN A 309 -17.15 -3.13 -6.21
CA ASN A 309 -18.14 -2.06 -6.28
C ASN A 309 -19.41 -2.60 -6.95
N CYS A 310 -20.57 -2.26 -6.42
CA CYS A 310 -21.88 -2.73 -6.90
C CYS A 310 -22.71 -1.63 -7.57
N GLY A 311 -22.07 -0.61 -8.14
CA GLY A 311 -22.75 0.51 -8.81
C GLY A 311 -23.13 1.64 -7.86
N MET A 312 -22.33 1.87 -6.81
CA MET A 312 -22.58 2.98 -5.89
C MET A 312 -21.29 3.58 -5.33
N ALA A 313 -21.33 4.89 -5.04
CA ALA A 313 -20.34 5.62 -4.28
C ALA A 313 -20.71 5.68 -2.80
N CYS A 314 -19.76 6.05 -1.94
CA CYS A 314 -19.98 6.08 -0.51
C CYS A 314 -21.06 7.11 -0.14
N GLN A 315 -22.07 6.69 0.64
CA GLN A 315 -23.19 7.55 1.05
C GLN A 315 -22.78 8.70 1.97
N PHE A 316 -21.63 8.58 2.66
CA PHE A 316 -21.04 9.67 3.43
C PHE A 316 -20.39 10.75 2.53
N ASN A 317 -20.19 10.45 1.25
CA ASN A 317 -19.64 11.38 0.27
C ASN A 317 -20.73 11.79 -0.74
N THR A 318 -20.64 11.40 -2.02
CA THR A 318 -21.62 11.82 -3.03
C THR A 318 -22.89 10.97 -3.02
N GLY A 319 -22.82 9.72 -2.54
CA GLY A 319 -23.95 8.80 -2.55
C GLY A 319 -24.50 8.49 -3.96
N GLU A 320 -23.68 8.67 -5.00
CA GLU A 320 -24.03 8.35 -6.37
C GLU A 320 -24.42 6.88 -6.51
N VAL A 321 -25.45 6.62 -7.32
CA VAL A 321 -25.89 5.28 -7.68
C VAL A 321 -26.03 5.19 -9.19
N VAL A 322 -25.65 4.05 -9.73
CA VAL A 322 -25.76 3.74 -11.16
C VAL A 322 -27.22 3.40 -11.47
N PRO A 323 -27.79 3.89 -12.59
CA PRO A 323 -29.10 3.48 -13.07
C PRO A 323 -29.20 1.95 -13.21
N LEU A 324 -30.37 1.37 -12.90
CA LEU A 324 -30.54 -0.09 -12.92
C LEU A 324 -30.24 -0.72 -14.29
N ASP A 325 -30.49 0.00 -15.38
CA ASP A 325 -30.22 -0.38 -16.77
C ASP A 325 -28.75 -0.19 -17.20
N GLU A 326 -27.88 0.32 -16.32
CA GLU A 326 -26.44 0.48 -16.56
C GLU A 326 -25.58 -0.45 -15.67
N LEU A 327 -26.21 -1.36 -14.90
CA LEU A 327 -25.52 -2.27 -13.98
C LEU A 327 -24.71 -3.38 -14.67
N ASP A 328 -24.90 -3.62 -15.96
CA ASP A 328 -24.26 -4.70 -16.72
C ASP A 328 -22.73 -4.69 -16.57
N THR A 329 -22.11 -3.50 -16.55
CA THR A 329 -20.65 -3.39 -16.39
C THR A 329 -20.18 -3.92 -15.03
N TYR A 330 -20.93 -3.67 -13.96
CA TYR A 330 -20.61 -4.09 -12.60
C TYR A 330 -20.85 -5.59 -12.39
N VAL A 331 -21.92 -6.11 -12.99
CA VAL A 331 -22.20 -7.55 -13.03
C VAL A 331 -21.08 -8.27 -13.79
N GLN A 332 -20.67 -7.75 -14.95
CA GLN A 332 -19.58 -8.33 -15.72
C GLN A 332 -18.25 -8.26 -14.99
N ASP A 333 -17.96 -7.18 -14.26
CA ASP A 333 -16.77 -7.10 -13.40
C ASP A 333 -16.75 -8.20 -12.34
N ALA A 334 -17.89 -8.58 -11.77
CA ALA A 334 -18.01 -9.68 -10.82
C ALA A 334 -17.81 -11.05 -11.47
N LEU A 335 -18.44 -11.28 -12.63
CA LEU A 335 -18.26 -12.52 -13.39
C LEU A 335 -16.81 -12.71 -13.83
N ASP A 336 -16.18 -11.64 -14.32
CA ASP A 336 -14.78 -11.64 -14.74
C ASP A 336 -13.83 -11.91 -13.57
N LEU A 337 -14.13 -11.42 -12.37
CA LEU A 337 -13.33 -11.74 -11.18
C LEU A 337 -13.49 -13.21 -10.78
N ILE A 338 -14.71 -13.75 -10.84
CA ILE A 338 -14.97 -15.17 -10.56
C ILE A 338 -14.18 -16.04 -11.54
N GLU A 339 -14.15 -15.67 -12.82
CA GLU A 339 -13.32 -16.33 -13.84
C GLU A 339 -11.82 -16.15 -13.58
N PHE A 340 -11.37 -14.95 -13.19
CA PHE A 340 -9.97 -14.70 -12.84
C PHE A 340 -9.49 -15.59 -11.69
N ALA A 341 -10.33 -15.79 -10.67
CA ALA A 341 -9.96 -16.55 -9.48
C ALA A 341 -10.11 -18.07 -9.64
N ASN A 342 -11.03 -18.55 -10.49
CA ASN A 342 -11.41 -19.97 -10.54
C ASN A 342 -11.38 -20.58 -11.96
N GLY A 343 -11.28 -19.75 -13.00
CA GLY A 343 -11.30 -20.17 -14.39
C GLY A 343 -10.02 -20.89 -14.79
N THR A 344 -10.13 -21.77 -15.79
CA THR A 344 -8.95 -22.41 -16.38
C THR A 344 -8.15 -21.40 -17.19
N THR A 345 -6.85 -21.63 -17.38
CA THR A 345 -5.98 -20.80 -18.23
C THR A 345 -6.34 -20.79 -19.73
N ALA A 346 -7.41 -21.49 -20.13
CA ALA A 346 -7.97 -21.44 -21.47
C ALA A 346 -8.99 -20.31 -21.66
N THR A 347 -9.49 -19.71 -20.57
CA THR A 347 -10.46 -18.62 -20.65
C THR A 347 -9.78 -17.26 -20.60
N LYS A 348 -10.55 -16.19 -20.84
CA LYS A 348 -10.00 -14.83 -20.97
C LYS A 348 -9.34 -14.37 -19.67
N TRP A 349 -10.01 -14.50 -18.54
CA TRP A 349 -9.48 -14.06 -17.25
C TRP A 349 -8.73 -15.14 -16.47
N GLY A 350 -8.89 -16.42 -16.82
CA GLY A 350 -8.09 -17.48 -16.21
C GLY A 350 -6.65 -17.57 -16.75
N LYS A 351 -6.38 -16.97 -17.92
CA LYS A 351 -5.05 -16.85 -18.54
C LYS A 351 -4.32 -15.61 -18.04
#